data_AF-A0A7V7TUP1-F1
#
_entry.id   AF-A0A7V7TUP1-F1
#
_cell.length_a   1.000
_cell.length_b   1.000
_cell.length_c   1.000
_cell.angle_alpha   90.00
_cell.angle_beta   90.00
_cell.angle_gamma   90.00
#
_symmetry.space_group_name_H-M   'P 1'
#
loop_
_entity.id
_entity.type
_entity.pdbx_description
1 polymer ?
#
loop_
_entity_poly.entity_id
_entity_poly.type
_entity_poly.pdbx_seq_one_letter_code
_entity_poly.pdbx_strand_id
1 'polypeptide(L)'
;MNYSDEILRMTEERGPGKTVCPSEVARSIAGPDEKAWRRLMKPIRAEAVRLALAGRVRILRKGKPVDPNDFKGIYRLAVPAAGAGNSSSILPDKR
;
A
#
# COMPACT_ATOMS: atom_id res chain seq x y z
N MET A 1 -7.16 -14.73 -3.33
CA MET A 1 -5.79 -14.16 -3.29
C MET A 1 -5.89 -12.78 -2.69
N ASN A 2 -5.31 -12.55 -1.52
CA ASN A 2 -5.55 -11.30 -0.77
C ASN A 2 -4.39 -10.33 -0.97
N TYR A 3 -4.59 -9.29 -1.79
CA TYR A 3 -3.53 -8.30 -2.09
C TYR A 3 -3.08 -7.55 -0.84
N SER A 4 -3.98 -7.37 0.13
CA SER A 4 -3.71 -6.70 1.39
C SER A 4 -2.62 -7.41 2.19
N ASP A 5 -2.72 -8.72 2.27
CA ASP A 5 -1.88 -9.54 3.14
C ASP A 5 -0.46 -9.56 2.59
N GLU A 6 -0.32 -9.64 1.26
CA GLU A 6 0.97 -9.56 0.61
C GLU A 6 1.61 -8.18 0.76
N ILE A 7 0.83 -7.09 0.64
CA ILE A 7 1.33 -5.74 0.90
C ILE A 7 1.86 -5.63 2.32
N LEU A 8 1.07 -6.05 3.31
CA LEU A 8 1.43 -5.98 4.73
C LEU A 8 2.69 -6.79 5.00
N ARG A 9 2.68 -8.07 4.62
CA ARG A 9 3.80 -9.00 4.76
C ARG A 9 5.09 -8.40 4.19
N MET A 10 5.06 -7.95 2.93
CA MET A 10 6.27 -7.41 2.29
C MET A 10 6.75 -6.11 2.95
N THR A 11 5.84 -5.23 3.40
CA THR A 11 6.25 -4.01 4.10
C THR A 11 6.84 -4.30 5.48
N GLU A 12 6.25 -5.26 6.21
CA GLU A 12 6.70 -5.71 7.52
C GLU A 12 8.06 -6.43 7.42
N GLU A 13 8.22 -7.36 6.48
CA GLU A 13 9.48 -8.05 6.19
C GLU A 13 10.61 -7.06 5.84
N ARG A 14 10.31 -5.97 5.13
CA ARG A 14 11.30 -4.94 4.80
C ARG A 14 11.70 -4.08 6.00
N GLY A 15 10.80 -3.93 6.95
CA GLY A 15 11.02 -3.20 8.19
C GLY A 15 10.97 -1.67 8.08
N PRO A 16 11.18 -0.97 9.20
CA PRO A 16 11.07 0.48 9.30
C PRO A 16 12.13 1.20 8.46
N GLY A 17 11.74 2.33 7.86
CA GLY A 17 12.61 3.14 7.00
C GLY A 17 12.84 2.55 5.59
N LYS A 18 12.39 1.33 5.33
CA LYS A 18 12.41 0.71 4.01
C LYS A 18 11.03 0.79 3.34
N THR A 19 11.02 0.61 2.03
CA THR A 19 9.82 0.78 1.21
C THR A 19 9.70 -0.28 0.13
N VAL A 20 8.51 -0.67 -0.30
CA VAL A 20 8.23 -1.65 -1.36
C VAL A 20 7.59 -0.92 -2.56
N CYS A 21 7.88 -1.31 -3.82
CA CYS A 21 7.07 -0.83 -4.96
C CYS A 21 5.90 -1.76 -5.28
N PRO A 22 4.82 -1.24 -5.87
CA PRO A 22 3.69 -2.05 -6.31
C PRO A 22 4.07 -3.17 -7.28
N SER A 23 5.09 -2.99 -8.12
CA SER A 23 5.58 -4.04 -9.03
C SER A 23 6.34 -5.16 -8.32
N GLU A 24 6.96 -4.92 -7.16
CA GLU A 24 7.50 -5.99 -6.31
C GLU A 24 6.35 -6.85 -5.76
N VAL A 25 5.30 -6.22 -5.23
CA VAL A 25 4.08 -6.91 -4.75
C VAL A 25 3.43 -7.73 -5.87
N ALA A 26 3.24 -7.14 -7.04
CA ALA A 26 2.59 -7.82 -8.15
C ALA A 26 3.39 -9.01 -8.68
N ARG A 27 4.72 -8.91 -8.71
CA ARG A 27 5.60 -10.02 -9.11
C ARG A 27 5.63 -11.14 -8.08
N SER A 28 5.49 -10.83 -6.80
CA SER A 28 5.32 -11.84 -5.75
C SER A 28 4.06 -12.69 -5.99
N ILE A 29 2.98 -12.07 -6.48
CA ILE A 29 1.68 -12.72 -6.67
C ILE A 29 1.54 -13.42 -8.03
N ALA A 30 1.90 -12.73 -9.12
CA ALA A 30 1.70 -13.20 -10.49
C ALA A 30 2.96 -13.83 -11.12
N GLY A 31 4.09 -13.86 -10.40
CA GLY A 31 5.36 -14.35 -10.91
C GLY A 31 6.02 -13.40 -11.92
N PRO A 32 6.97 -13.90 -12.73
CA PRO A 32 7.80 -13.07 -13.60
C PRO A 32 7.08 -12.57 -14.87
N ASP A 33 5.89 -13.09 -15.20
CA ASP A 33 5.14 -12.69 -16.39
C ASP A 33 4.66 -11.23 -16.31
N GLU A 34 5.20 -10.39 -17.18
CA GLU A 34 4.85 -8.97 -17.29
C GLU A 34 3.38 -8.71 -17.54
N LYS A 35 2.77 -9.46 -18.45
CA LYS A 35 1.36 -9.29 -18.78
C LYS A 35 0.48 -9.71 -17.61
N ALA A 36 0.91 -10.64 -16.77
CA ALA A 36 0.20 -11.05 -15.58
C ALA A 36 0.31 -10.01 -14.47
N TRP A 37 1.53 -9.60 -14.08
CA TRP A 37 1.70 -8.67 -12.95
C TRP A 37 1.24 -7.24 -13.28
N ARG A 38 1.30 -6.79 -14.54
CA ARG A 38 0.76 -5.47 -14.94
C ARG A 38 -0.74 -5.35 -14.74
N ARG A 39 -1.50 -6.45 -14.91
CA ARG A 39 -2.95 -6.47 -14.65
C ARG A 39 -3.27 -6.29 -13.17
N LEU A 40 -2.36 -6.67 -12.28
CA LEU A 40 -2.52 -6.51 -10.83
C LEU A 40 -2.23 -5.10 -10.32
N MET A 41 -1.66 -4.21 -11.13
CA MET A 41 -1.32 -2.85 -10.68
C MET A 41 -2.52 -2.05 -10.20
N LYS A 42 -3.66 -2.12 -10.91
CA LYS A 42 -4.89 -1.43 -10.52
C LYS A 42 -5.45 -1.95 -9.19
N PRO A 43 -5.68 -3.28 -9.01
CA PRO A 43 -6.19 -3.79 -7.73
C PRO A 43 -5.21 -3.59 -6.57
N ILE A 44 -3.90 -3.77 -6.78
CA ILE A 44 -2.88 -3.50 -5.75
C ILE A 44 -2.90 -2.04 -5.32
N ARG A 45 -3.08 -1.11 -6.26
CA ARG A 45 -3.21 0.31 -5.92
C ARG A 45 -4.45 0.59 -5.07
N ALA A 46 -5.60 0.06 -5.45
CA ALA A 46 -6.84 0.23 -4.67
C ALA A 46 -6.66 -0.29 -3.23
N GLU A 47 -6.01 -1.45 -3.10
CA GLU A 47 -5.77 -2.05 -1.80
C GLU A 47 -4.74 -1.30 -0.96
N ALA A 48 -3.66 -0.81 -1.58
CA ALA A 48 -2.69 0.05 -0.93
C ALA A 48 -3.32 1.34 -0.39
N VAL A 49 -4.25 1.94 -1.15
CA VAL A 49 -5.02 3.12 -0.70
C VAL A 49 -5.88 2.76 0.50
N ARG A 50 -6.63 1.64 0.44
CA ARG A 50 -7.47 1.18 1.55
C ARG A 50 -6.66 0.97 2.83
N LEU A 51 -5.52 0.30 2.72
CA LEU A 51 -4.61 0.07 3.86
C LEU A 51 -4.01 1.37 4.39
N ALA A 52 -3.69 2.32 3.52
CA ALA A 52 -3.15 3.61 3.94
C ALA A 52 -4.18 4.46 4.69
N LEU A 53 -5.43 4.48 4.20
CA LEU A 53 -6.55 5.13 4.90
C LEU A 53 -6.85 4.46 6.25
N ALA A 54 -6.64 3.15 6.35
CA ALA A 54 -6.75 2.40 7.61
C ALA A 54 -5.53 2.56 8.54
N GLY A 55 -4.53 3.38 8.19
CA GLY A 55 -3.31 3.57 8.97
C GLY A 55 -2.37 2.36 9.02
N ARG A 56 -2.61 1.35 8.18
CA ARG A 56 -1.85 0.08 8.16
C ARG A 56 -0.59 0.13 7.30
N VAL A 57 -0.51 1.08 6.36
CA VAL A 57 0.69 1.37 5.56
C VAL A 57 0.79 2.87 5.30
N ARG A 58 1.95 3.33 4.79
CA ARG A 58 2.12 4.68 4.24
C ARG A 58 2.43 4.63 2.76
N ILE A 59 1.80 5.53 2.01
CA ILE A 59 2.11 5.78 0.61
C ILE A 59 3.10 6.94 0.54
N LEU A 60 4.25 6.69 -0.08
CA LEU A 60 5.34 7.64 -0.21
C LEU A 60 5.60 7.98 -1.68
N ARG A 61 5.92 9.24 -1.95
CA ARG A 61 6.40 9.72 -3.25
C ARG A 61 7.61 10.60 -3.05
N LYS A 62 8.68 10.37 -3.82
CA LYS A 62 9.97 11.05 -3.65
C LYS A 62 10.44 11.02 -2.18
N GLY A 63 10.20 9.90 -1.49
CA GLY A 63 10.56 9.70 -0.07
C GLY A 63 9.64 10.36 0.95
N LYS A 64 8.62 11.13 0.53
CA LYS A 64 7.71 11.85 1.44
C LYS A 64 6.33 11.19 1.47
N PRO A 65 5.65 11.12 2.63
CA PRO A 65 4.25 10.72 2.70
C PRO A 65 3.37 11.62 1.82
N VAL A 66 2.41 11.01 1.14
CA VAL A 66 1.45 11.70 0.29
C VAL A 66 0.03 11.26 0.63
N ASP A 67 -0.95 12.09 0.29
CA ASP A 67 -2.37 11.75 0.41
C ASP A 67 -2.69 10.51 -0.45
N PRO A 68 -3.22 9.42 0.14
CA PRO A 68 -3.67 8.24 -0.58
C PRO A 68 -4.70 8.51 -1.69
N ASN A 69 -5.47 9.59 -1.62
CA ASN A 69 -6.54 9.89 -2.57
C ASN A 69 -6.08 10.69 -3.80
N ASP A 70 -4.93 11.39 -3.75
CA ASP A 70 -4.51 12.33 -4.81
C ASP A 70 -3.12 12.04 -5.41
N PHE A 71 -2.40 11.00 -4.96
CA PHE A 71 -1.07 10.73 -5.51
C PHE A 71 -1.10 10.22 -6.97
N LYS A 72 -0.11 10.64 -7.76
CA LYS A 72 0.04 10.23 -9.17
C LYS A 72 1.45 9.71 -9.46
N GLY A 73 1.52 8.79 -10.41
CA GLY A 73 2.78 8.20 -10.88
C GLY A 73 3.39 7.21 -9.90
N ILE A 74 4.72 7.16 -9.87
CA ILE A 74 5.50 6.22 -9.05
C ILE A 74 5.28 6.51 -7.57
N TYR A 75 4.97 5.47 -6.82
CA TYR A 75 4.79 5.50 -5.38
C TYR A 75 5.46 4.29 -4.73
N ARG A 76 5.68 4.39 -3.43
CA ARG A 76 6.30 3.35 -2.60
C ARG A 76 5.43 3.13 -1.36
N LEU A 77 5.42 1.91 -0.85
CA LEU A 77 4.69 1.51 0.36
C LEU A 77 5.67 1.32 1.49
N ALA A 78 5.34 1.80 2.68
CA ALA A 78 6.15 1.61 3.87
C ALA A 78 5.26 1.20 5.04
N VAL A 79 5.87 0.62 6.07
CA VAL A 79 5.19 0.41 7.35
C VAL A 79 4.67 1.75 7.92
N PRO A 80 3.61 1.71 8.76
CA PRO A 80 3.13 2.88 9.48
C PRO A 80 4.25 3.59 10.22
N ALA A 81 4.12 4.91 10.43
CA ALA A 81 4.99 5.57 11.39
C ALA A 81 4.70 4.96 12.78
N ALA A 82 5.73 4.74 13.59
CA ALA A 82 5.58 4.32 14.98
C ALA A 82 4.64 5.33 15.67
N GLY A 83 3.40 4.92 15.94
CA GLY A 83 2.33 5.78 16.46
C GLY A 83 0.99 5.71 15.73
N ALA A 84 0.89 5.10 14.54
CA ALA A 84 -0.37 4.96 13.80
C ALA A 84 -1.11 3.61 14.07
N GLY A 85 -0.91 3.04 15.25
CA GLY A 85 -1.72 1.92 15.73
C GLY A 85 -2.99 2.46 16.38
N ASN A 86 -4.13 2.13 15.78
CA ASN A 86 -5.47 2.09 16.39
C ASN A 86 -6.28 3.40 16.28
N SER A 87 -6.94 3.60 15.15
CA SER A 87 -8.14 4.44 15.08
C SER A 87 -9.13 3.84 14.07
N SER A 88 -9.83 2.79 14.48
CA SER A 88 -11.19 2.59 13.99
C SER A 88 -11.99 3.82 14.44
N SER A 89 -12.16 4.81 13.57
CA SER A 89 -13.01 5.97 13.85
C SER A 89 -13.90 6.24 12.64
N ILE A 90 -15.11 5.67 12.73
CA ILE A 90 -16.39 6.35 12.56
C ILE A 90 -16.47 7.34 11.37
N LEU A 91 -17.12 6.90 10.30
CA LEU A 91 -17.77 7.80 9.35
C LEU A 91 -18.92 8.52 10.08
N PRO A 92 -18.99 9.85 10.10
CA PRO A 92 -20.24 10.52 10.47
C PRO A 92 -21.24 10.39 9.33
N ASP A 93 -22.43 9.96 9.71
CA ASP A 93 -23.68 9.97 8.96
C ASP A 93 -23.91 11.33 8.29
N LYS A 94 -24.00 11.36 6.95
CA LYS A 94 -24.34 12.59 6.21
C LYS A 94 -25.85 12.66 6.06
N ARG A 95 -26.43 13.58 6.84
CA ARG A 95 -27.81 14.08 6.76
C ARG A 95 -28.15 14.66 5.40
#